data_AF-A0A966C9Z4-F1
#
_entry.id   AF-A0A966C9Z4-F1
#
_cell.length_a   1.000
_cell.length_b   1.000
_cell.length_c   1.000
_cell.angle_alpha   90.00
_cell.angle_beta   90.00
_cell.angle_gamma   90.00
#
_symmetry.space_group_name_H-M   'P 1'
#
loop_
_entity.id
_entity.type
_entity.pdbx_description
1 polymer ?
#
loop_
_entity_poly.entity_id
_entity_poly.type
_entity_poly.pdbx_seq_one_letter_code
_entity_poly.pdbx_strand_id
1 'polypeptide(L)' 'MSQTMQFGQILEMIDYLSLDEQDDLINIIRHRQIEKRREEIARNIIQARQDYQQGNVFRGDVDDIIAELDND' A
#
# COMPACT_ATOMS: atom_id res chain seq x y z
N MET A 1 13.41 -4.79 -20.01
CA MET A 1 13.13 -3.36 -20.22
C MET A 1 11.63 -3.21 -20.35
N SER A 2 10.96 -2.89 -19.23
CA SER A 2 9.51 -2.71 -19.25
C SER A 2 9.22 -1.37 -19.94
N GLN A 3 8.56 -1.41 -21.09
CA GLN A 3 8.02 -0.19 -21.68
C GLN A 3 6.92 0.33 -20.74
N THR A 4 7.22 1.38 -20.00
CA THR A 4 6.20 2.10 -19.25
C THR A 4 5.35 2.85 -20.26
N MET A 5 4.16 2.33 -20.56
CA MET A 5 3.15 3.11 -21.29
C MET A 5 2.77 4.33 -20.45
N GLN A 6 2.65 5.48 -21.11
CA GLN A 6 2.17 6.68 -20.42
C GLN A 6 0.69 6.51 -20.06
N PHE A 7 0.26 7.15 -18.98
CA PHE A 7 -1.12 7.06 -18.49
C PHE A 7 -2.15 7.41 -19.58
N GLY A 8 -1.88 8.41 -20.41
CA GLY A 8 -2.76 8.77 -21.54
C GLY A 8 -2.97 7.63 -22.54
N GLN A 9 -1.91 6.89 -22.89
CA GLN A 9 -1.99 5.75 -23.80
C GLN A 9 -2.83 4.61 -23.20
N ILE A 10 -2.78 4.43 -21.88
CA ILE A 10 -3.59 3.44 -21.18
C ILE A 10 -5.08 3.82 -21.26
N LEU A 11 -5.41 5.11 -21.11
CA LEU A 11 -6.78 5.58 -21.26
C LEU A 11 -7.31 5.34 -22.68
N GLU A 12 -6.53 5.70 -23.69
CA GLU A 12 -6.88 5.42 -25.09
C GLU A 12 -7.10 3.92 -25.35
N MET A 13 -6.31 3.05 -24.70
CA MET A 13 -6.49 1.60 -24.82
C MET A 13 -7.78 1.10 -24.18
N ILE A 14 -8.22 1.72 -23.08
CA ILE A 14 -9.47 1.38 -22.37
C ILE A 14 -10.67 1.72 -23.24
N ASP A 15 -10.61 2.78 -24.04
CA ASP A 15 -11.70 3.20 -24.93
C ASP A 15 -12.04 2.16 -26.02
N TYR A 16 -11.12 1.24 -26.32
CA TYR A 16 -11.38 0.13 -27.26
C TYR A 16 -12.07 -1.08 -26.61
N LEU A 17 -12.21 -1.10 -25.28
CA LEU A 17 -12.92 -2.16 -24.56
C LEU A 17 -14.44 -1.93 -24.61
N SER A 18 -15.20 -3.01 -24.70
CA SER A 18 -16.65 -2.96 -24.47
C SER A 18 -16.97 -2.56 -23.02
N LEU A 19 -18.21 -2.15 -22.75
CA LEU A 19 -18.62 -1.75 -21.40
C LEU A 19 -18.43 -2.88 -20.37
N ASP A 20 -18.76 -4.12 -20.74
CA ASP A 20 -18.58 -5.28 -19.88
C ASP A 20 -17.08 -5.52 -19.56
N GLU A 21 -16.21 -5.38 -20.56
CA GLU A 21 -14.76 -5.51 -20.37
C GLU A 21 -14.18 -4.37 -19.53
N GLN A 22 -14.72 -3.15 -19.64
CA GLN A 22 -14.33 -2.02 -18.79
C GLN A 22 -14.73 -2.28 -17.33
N ASP A 23 -15.93 -2.79 -17.08
CA ASP A 23 -16.40 -3.15 -15.74
C ASP A 23 -15.54 -4.27 -15.13
N ASP A 24 -15.20 -5.30 -15.91
CA ASP A 24 -14.28 -6.35 -15.50
C ASP A 24 -12.89 -5.80 -15.18
N LEU A 25 -12.36 -4.89 -16.00
CA LEU A 25 -11.07 -4.25 -15.76
C LEU A 25 -11.07 -3.47 -14.44
N ILE A 26 -12.14 -2.70 -14.15
CA ILE A 26 -12.30 -1.96 -12.90
C ILE A 26 -12.26 -2.93 -11.70
N ASN A 27 -12.99 -4.04 -11.78
CA ASN A 27 -13.01 -5.05 -10.73
C ASN A 27 -11.63 -5.69 -10.50
N ILE A 28 -10.92 -6.02 -11.57
CA ILE A 28 -9.57 -6.58 -11.51
C ILE A 28 -8.59 -5.59 -10.87
N ILE A 29 -8.62 -4.31 -11.30
CA ILE A 29 -7.74 -3.28 -10.75
C ILE A 29 -8.00 -3.09 -9.26
N ARG A 30 -9.28 -3.01 -8.84
CA ARG A 30 -9.66 -2.87 -7.44
C ARG A 30 -9.15 -4.06 -6.61
N HIS A 31 -9.34 -5.29 -7.10
CA HIS A 31 -8.84 -6.48 -6.42
C HIS A 31 -7.31 -6.44 -6.26
N ARG A 32 -6.57 -6.10 -7.31
CA ARG A 32 -5.10 -5.98 -7.26
C ARG A 32 -4.64 -4.91 -6.27
N GLN A 33 -5.34 -3.78 -6.17
CA GLN A 33 -5.01 -2.74 -5.18
C GLN A 33 -5.21 -3.23 -3.74
N ILE A 34 -6.30 -3.97 -3.48
CA ILE A 34 -6.56 -4.57 -2.16
C ILE A 34 -5.44 -5.56 -1.80
N GLU A 35 -5.05 -6.43 -2.72
CA GLU A 35 -3.98 -7.41 -2.45
C GLU A 35 -2.63 -6.73 -2.21
N LYS A 36 -2.26 -5.70 -2.99
CA LYS A 36 -1.04 -4.92 -2.72
C LYS A 36 -1.05 -4.28 -1.33
N ARG A 37 -2.20 -3.73 -0.91
CA ARG A 37 -2.34 -3.15 0.44
C ARG A 37 -2.22 -4.21 1.53
N ARG A 38 -2.76 -5.42 1.32
CA ARG A 38 -2.60 -6.55 2.24
C ARG A 38 -1.15 -6.98 2.37
N GLU A 39 -0.41 -7.02 1.27
CA GLU A 39 1.03 -7.30 1.28
C GLU A 39 1.82 -6.23 2.05
N GLU A 40 1.50 -4.94 1.86
CA GLU A 40 2.10 -3.84 2.64
C GLU A 40 1.85 -4.02 4.12
N ILE A 41 0.61 -4.32 4.52
CA ILE A 41 0.25 -4.56 5.92
C ILE A 41 1.04 -5.76 6.47
N ALA A 42 1.14 -6.86 5.72
CA ALA A 42 1.89 -8.03 6.13
C ALA A 42 3.38 -7.72 6.34
N ARG A 43 3.99 -6.95 5.43
CA ARG A 43 5.37 -6.47 5.58
C ARG A 43 5.54 -5.60 6.83
N ASN A 44 4.63 -4.66 7.06
CA ASN A 44 4.67 -3.79 8.23
C ASN A 44 4.54 -4.58 9.54
N ILE A 45 3.70 -5.62 9.58
CA ILE A 45 3.56 -6.50 10.75
C ILE A 45 4.87 -7.27 11.01
N ILE A 46 5.50 -7.79 9.96
CA ILE A 46 6.79 -8.50 10.09
C ILE A 46 7.85 -7.55 10.66
N GLN A 47 7.97 -6.34 10.09
CA GLN A 47 8.92 -5.34 10.55
C GLN A 47 8.66 -4.93 12.01
N ALA A 48 7.43 -4.57 12.36
CA ALA A 48 7.07 -4.18 13.72
C ALA A 48 7.36 -5.27 14.76
N ARG A 49 7.17 -6.55 14.40
CA ARG A 49 7.53 -7.68 15.27
C ARG A 49 9.05 -7.80 15.44
N GLN A 50 9.81 -7.62 14.37
CA GLN A 50 11.28 -7.63 14.44
C GLN A 50 11.81 -6.49 15.30
N ASP A 51 11.28 -5.27 15.12
CA ASP A 51 11.68 -4.09 15.91
C ASP A 51 11.36 -4.30 17.39
N TYR A 52 10.18 -4.84 17.70
CA TYR A 52 9.82 -5.16 19.08
C TYR A 52 10.77 -6.19 19.72
N GLN A 53 11.11 -7.25 18.99
CA GLN A 53 12.04 -8.30 19.45
C GLN A 53 13.47 -7.78 19.63
N GLN A 54 13.92 -6.89 18.75
CA GLN A 54 15.26 -6.28 18.81
C GLN A 54 15.33 -5.14 19.84
N GLY A 55 14.19 -4.70 20.36
CA GLY A 55 14.13 -3.54 21.26
C GLY A 55 14.26 -2.20 20.55
N ASN A 56 14.13 -2.17 19.23
CA ASN A 56 14.11 -0.97 18.40
C ASN A 56 12.73 -0.29 18.46
N VAL A 57 12.15 -0.21 19.65
CA VAL A 57 10.87 0.40 19.92
C VAL A 57 11.02 1.31 21.12
N PHE A 58 10.41 2.49 21.08
CA PHE A 58 10.31 3.35 22.25
C PHE A 58 9.48 2.65 23.33
N ARG A 59 9.96 2.70 24.57
CA ARG A 59 9.27 2.17 25.76
C ARG A 59 9.38 3.21 26.86
N GLY A 60 8.24 3.59 27.40
CA GLY A 60 8.13 4.54 28.50
C GLY A 60 6.74 4.47 29.12
N ASP A 61 6.51 5.25 30.16
CA ASP A 61 5.17 5.47 30.66
C ASP A 61 4.36 6.40 29.74
N VAL A 62 3.17 6.78 30.17
CA VAL A 62 2.28 7.63 29.36
C VAL A 62 2.88 9.02 29.16
N ASP A 63 3.58 9.57 30.16
CA ASP A 63 4.18 10.90 30.08
C ASP A 63 5.38 10.88 29.12
N ASP A 64 6.20 9.81 29.17
CA ASP A 64 7.31 9.57 28.24
C ASP A 64 6.82 9.47 26.78
N ILE A 65 5.72 8.75 26.54
CA ILE A 65 5.15 8.56 25.20
C ILE A 65 4.58 9.88 24.65
N ILE A 66 3.87 10.66 25.46
CA ILE A 66 3.34 11.96 25.03
C ILE A 66 4.48 12.90 24.67
N ALA A 67 5.53 12.95 25.48
CA ALA A 67 6.70 13.78 25.21
C ALA A 67 7.44 13.39 23.92
N GLU A 68 7.52 12.10 23.58
CA GLU A 68 8.10 11.64 22.32
C GLU A 68 7.26 12.06 21.11
N LEU A 69 5.93 11.91 21.19
CA LEU A 69 5.01 12.25 20.08
C LEU A 69 4.93 13.75 19.80
N ASP A 70 5.11 14.60 20.81
CA ASP A 70 5.11 16.06 20.65
C ASP A 70 6.43 16.62 20.08
N ASN A 71 7.49 15.79 20.00
CA ASN A 71 8.81 16.18 19.48
C ASN A 71 9.05 15.81 18.00
N ASP A 72 8.08 15.19 17.32
CA ASP A 72 8.12 14.72 15.92
C ASP A 72 7.28 15.62 14.98
#